data_AF-A0A8T0NY65-F1
#
_entry.id   AF-A0A8T0NY65-F1
#
_cell.length_a   1.000
_cell.length_b   1.000
_cell.length_c   1.000
_cell.angle_alpha   90.00
_cell.angle_beta   90.00
_cell.angle_gamma   90.00
#
_symmetry.space_group_name_H-M   'P 1'
#
loop_
_entity.id
_entity.type
_entity.pdbx_description
1 polymer ?
#
loop_
_entity_poly.entity_id
_entity_poly.type
_entity_poly.pdbx_seq_one_letter_code
_entity_poly.pdbx_strand_id
1 'polypeptide(L)'
;MRWESARKKRVVLRVGYVGTEYRGLQKQRELSADSTIESVLESAIFKAGGILESNYGKLQKVGWERSSRTDKGVHSLATMISLKMEIPDRAWENDPDGISLASFINSNLPNNVRVFSILPAQRSFDVRRECLYREYFYLLPAETIGIKDGCSSEEVQEHLSEFNSILKGFEGNHPFHNYTARAKYRKVLAGRQRRVKGASSTLKSMSSEMGMEESSSEENTPSEHDEDLNISSMIDSGVCEDSCMNDIAKGSENRVQIQARWLYPI
;
A
#
# COMPACT_ATOMS: atom_id res chain seq x y z
N MET A 1 -4.84 0.30 26.76
CA MET A 1 -4.68 -0.98 27.48
C MET A 1 -3.37 -1.62 27.02
N ARG A 2 -2.63 -2.33 27.90
CA ARG A 2 -1.34 -2.97 27.56
C ARG A 2 -1.32 -4.41 28.07
N TRP A 3 -0.91 -5.36 27.23
CA TRP A 3 -0.76 -6.77 27.62
C TRP A 3 0.68 -7.07 28.06
N GLU A 4 0.84 -8.15 28.82
CA GLU A 4 2.14 -8.72 29.18
C GLU A 4 2.56 -9.73 28.11
N SER A 5 3.79 -9.59 27.59
CA SER A 5 4.31 -10.53 26.59
C SER A 5 4.82 -11.80 27.25
N ALA A 6 4.47 -12.95 26.67
CA ALA A 6 5.04 -14.25 27.04
C ALA A 6 6.05 -14.74 25.99
N ARG A 7 5.82 -14.44 24.70
CA ARG A 7 6.66 -14.92 23.60
C ARG A 7 6.58 -14.02 22.37
N LYS A 8 7.62 -14.12 21.53
CA LYS A 8 7.65 -13.47 20.22
C LYS A 8 7.17 -14.40 19.12
N LYS A 9 6.22 -13.96 18.29
CA LYS A 9 5.68 -14.76 17.17
C LYS A 9 5.51 -13.89 15.92
N ARG A 10 5.71 -14.50 14.74
CA ARG A 10 5.32 -13.87 13.47
C ARG A 10 3.79 -13.88 13.41
N VAL A 11 3.22 -12.72 13.14
CA VAL A 11 1.77 -12.53 13.01
C VAL A 11 1.45 -11.76 11.74
N VAL A 12 0.19 -11.80 11.36
CA VAL A 12 -0.39 -11.05 10.26
C VAL A 12 -1.62 -10.31 10.77
N LEU A 13 -1.67 -9.01 10.50
CA LEU A 13 -2.76 -8.12 10.88
C LEU A 13 -3.54 -7.75 9.63
N ARG A 14 -4.88 -7.81 9.71
CA ARG A 14 -5.76 -7.21 8.72
C ARG A 14 -6.12 -5.79 9.17
N VAL A 15 -5.78 -4.79 8.36
CA VAL A 15 -5.92 -3.38 8.72
C VAL A 15 -6.80 -2.64 7.71
N GLY A 16 -7.72 -1.83 8.22
CA GLY A 16 -8.47 -0.84 7.45
C GLY A 16 -8.20 0.58 7.95
N TYR A 17 -8.24 1.56 7.04
CA TYR A 17 -8.02 2.96 7.37
C TYR A 17 -8.64 3.91 6.36
N VAL A 18 -9.02 5.10 6.86
CA VAL A 18 -9.37 6.26 6.06
C VAL A 18 -8.08 7.08 5.84
N GLY A 19 -7.58 7.08 4.60
CA GLY A 19 -6.25 7.63 4.27
C GLY A 19 -6.15 9.14 4.15
N THR A 20 -7.26 9.89 4.20
CA THR A 20 -7.33 11.33 3.88
C THR A 20 -6.27 12.18 4.57
N GLU A 21 -6.03 11.92 5.85
CA GLU A 21 -5.12 12.72 6.69
C GLU A 21 -3.67 12.21 6.66
N TYR A 22 -3.41 11.13 5.93
CA TYR A 22 -2.13 10.42 5.94
C TYR A 22 -1.36 10.61 4.64
N ARG A 23 -0.04 10.67 4.77
CA ARG A 23 0.94 10.73 3.67
C ARG A 23 1.25 9.35 3.08
N GLY A 24 0.24 8.48 3.08
CA GLY A 24 0.31 7.09 2.60
C GLY A 24 0.56 6.08 3.73
N LEU A 25 0.73 4.81 3.34
CA LEU A 25 0.93 3.72 4.29
C LEU A 25 2.33 3.79 4.94
N GLN A 26 3.36 3.87 4.11
CA GLN A 26 4.74 3.60 4.51
C GLN A 26 5.29 4.67 5.45
N LYS A 27 5.90 4.24 6.57
CA LYS A 27 6.65 5.13 7.46
C LYS A 27 7.81 5.82 6.73
N GLN A 28 7.91 7.13 6.90
CA GLN A 28 8.97 8.00 6.37
C GLN A 28 9.66 8.68 7.56
N ARG A 29 11.00 8.77 7.54
CA ARG A 29 11.78 9.20 8.73
C ARG A 29 11.69 10.70 8.98
N GLU A 30 11.49 11.46 7.91
CA GLU A 30 11.47 12.92 7.90
C GLU A 30 10.10 13.49 8.30
N LEU A 31 9.08 12.64 8.42
CA LEU A 31 7.74 13.03 8.79
C LEU A 31 7.47 12.82 10.28
N SER A 32 6.50 13.58 10.80
CA SER A 32 6.03 13.38 12.17
C SER A 32 5.44 11.98 12.39
N ALA A 33 5.46 11.52 13.64
CA ALA A 33 5.08 10.16 14.04
C ALA A 33 3.62 9.78 13.72
N ASP A 34 2.76 10.74 13.40
CA ASP A 34 1.34 10.50 13.09
C ASP A 34 1.00 10.74 11.61
N SER A 35 2.02 10.99 10.77
CA SER A 35 1.81 11.34 9.36
C SER A 35 1.53 10.15 8.44
N THR A 36 1.80 8.92 8.86
CA THR A 36 1.61 7.72 8.03
C THR A 36 0.94 6.61 8.81
N ILE A 37 0.23 5.74 8.12
CA ILE A 37 -0.53 4.65 8.75
C ILE A 37 0.39 3.74 9.58
N GLU A 38 1.57 3.39 9.07
CA GLU A 38 2.50 2.53 9.81
C GLU A 38 3.08 3.17 11.05
N SER A 39 3.29 4.49 11.05
CA SER A 39 3.82 5.18 12.23
C SER A 39 2.78 5.15 13.35
N VAL A 40 1.51 5.36 13.01
CA VAL A 40 0.37 5.22 13.93
C VAL A 40 0.21 3.78 14.41
N LEU A 41 0.28 2.78 13.51
CA LEU A 41 0.19 1.37 13.88
C LEU A 41 1.35 0.95 14.79
N GLU A 42 2.59 1.33 14.48
CA GLU A 42 3.77 1.02 15.29
C GLU A 42 3.60 1.57 16.71
N SER A 43 3.17 2.83 16.84
CA SER A 43 2.89 3.48 18.12
C SER A 43 1.80 2.74 18.91
N ALA A 44 0.70 2.37 18.26
CA ALA A 44 -0.40 1.65 18.91
C ALA A 44 0.00 0.23 19.34
N ILE A 45 0.70 -0.52 18.49
CA ILE A 45 1.20 -1.86 18.80
C ILE A 45 2.18 -1.79 19.97
N PHE A 46 3.09 -0.82 19.96
CA PHE A 46 4.04 -0.61 21.05
C PHE A 46 3.32 -0.30 22.38
N LYS A 47 2.38 0.65 22.38
CA LYS A 47 1.57 0.98 23.57
C LYS A 47 0.78 -0.21 24.09
N ALA A 48 0.30 -1.06 23.19
CA ALA A 48 -0.45 -2.27 23.54
C ALA A 48 0.45 -3.40 24.10
N GLY A 49 1.78 -3.31 23.95
CA GLY A 49 2.73 -4.32 24.45
C GLY A 49 3.28 -5.25 23.37
N GLY A 50 2.95 -5.02 22.11
CA GLY A 50 3.37 -5.86 20.97
C GLY A 50 4.78 -5.61 20.45
N ILE A 51 5.43 -4.52 20.87
CA ILE A 51 6.81 -4.19 20.50
C ILE A 51 7.59 -3.85 21.78
N LEU A 52 8.77 -4.42 21.94
CA LEU A 52 9.69 -4.06 23.02
C LEU A 52 10.30 -2.67 22.78
N GLU A 53 10.61 -1.95 23.85
CA GLU A 53 11.30 -0.64 23.82
C GLU A 53 12.55 -0.66 22.94
N SER A 54 13.37 -1.72 23.04
CA SER A 54 14.62 -1.89 22.29
C SER A 54 14.43 -2.00 20.76
N ASN A 55 13.20 -2.29 20.33
CA ASN A 55 12.79 -2.47 18.94
C ASN A 55 11.93 -1.31 18.42
N TYR A 56 11.38 -0.46 19.29
CA TYR A 56 10.52 0.64 18.90
C TYR A 56 11.27 1.67 18.02
N GLY A 57 10.58 2.20 17.01
CA GLY A 57 11.13 3.08 15.99
C GLY A 57 11.98 2.38 14.93
N LYS A 58 12.16 1.06 15.02
CA LYS A 58 13.07 0.26 14.19
C LYS A 58 12.32 -0.91 13.57
N LEU A 59 11.42 -0.62 12.62
CA LEU A 59 10.58 -1.60 11.92
C LEU A 59 11.35 -2.82 11.37
N GLN A 60 12.60 -2.63 10.94
CA GLN A 60 13.49 -3.70 10.49
C GLN A 60 13.78 -4.75 11.57
N LYS A 61 13.86 -4.37 12.86
CA LYS A 61 14.13 -5.30 13.97
C LYS A 61 12.96 -6.24 14.27
N VAL A 62 11.75 -5.86 13.86
CA VAL A 62 10.55 -6.69 14.01
C VAL A 62 10.17 -7.39 12.70
N GLY A 63 10.94 -7.23 11.62
CA GLY A 63 10.62 -7.82 10.32
C GLY A 63 9.26 -7.35 9.81
N TRP A 64 9.04 -6.04 9.82
CA TRP A 64 7.80 -5.40 9.39
C TRP A 64 7.66 -5.43 7.86
N GLU A 65 6.56 -5.97 7.38
CA GLU A 65 6.23 -6.11 5.95
C GLU A 65 4.76 -5.76 5.70
N ARG A 66 4.42 -5.50 4.43
CA ARG A 66 3.09 -5.07 3.99
C ARG A 66 2.69 -5.72 2.66
N SER A 67 1.39 -5.99 2.48
CA SER A 67 0.89 -6.52 1.21
C SER A 67 0.89 -5.49 0.07
N SER A 68 0.69 -4.21 0.37
CA SER A 68 0.63 -3.14 -0.62
C SER A 68 1.22 -1.85 -0.06
N ARG A 69 1.52 -0.89 -0.94
CA ARG A 69 1.85 0.49 -0.56
C ARG A 69 0.76 1.38 -1.14
N THR A 70 0.07 2.12 -0.28
CA THR A 70 -0.92 3.11 -0.70
C THR A 70 -0.29 4.50 -0.70
N ASP A 71 -0.65 5.29 -1.70
CA ASP A 71 -0.21 6.67 -1.84
C ASP A 71 -0.95 7.59 -0.85
N LYS A 72 -0.50 8.85 -0.75
CA LYS A 72 -1.12 9.87 0.08
C LYS A 72 -2.63 9.97 -0.19
N GLY A 73 -3.43 9.99 0.87
CA GLY A 73 -4.89 10.13 0.78
C GLY A 73 -5.66 8.85 0.45
N VAL A 74 -4.99 7.78 0.01
CA VAL A 74 -5.66 6.55 -0.41
C VAL A 74 -6.19 5.76 0.79
N HIS A 75 -7.47 5.39 0.74
CA HIS A 75 -8.13 4.55 1.75
C HIS A 75 -7.83 3.07 1.53
N SER A 76 -8.02 2.25 2.57
CA SER A 76 -7.93 0.79 2.44
C SER A 76 -8.85 0.08 3.41
N LEU A 77 -9.44 -1.04 2.99
CA LEU A 77 -10.26 -1.91 3.84
C LEU A 77 -9.50 -3.16 4.31
N ALA A 78 -8.47 -3.59 3.59
CA ALA A 78 -7.81 -4.87 3.83
C ALA A 78 -6.31 -4.82 3.47
N THR A 79 -5.58 -3.84 4.03
CA THR A 79 -4.11 -3.89 3.98
C THR A 79 -3.64 -4.95 4.98
N MET A 80 -2.79 -5.88 4.54
CA MET A 80 -2.20 -6.88 5.40
C MET A 80 -0.82 -6.43 5.84
N ILE A 81 -0.55 -6.47 7.14
CA ILE A 81 0.76 -6.14 7.72
C ILE A 81 1.29 -7.38 8.44
N SER A 82 2.56 -7.72 8.24
CA SER A 82 3.21 -8.81 8.97
C SER A 82 4.40 -8.30 9.77
N LEU A 83 4.55 -8.82 10.99
CA LEU A 83 5.67 -8.51 11.88
C LEU A 83 5.88 -9.62 12.90
N LYS A 84 7.04 -9.63 13.54
CA LYS A 84 7.34 -10.42 14.74
C LYS A 84 6.93 -9.62 15.96
N MET A 85 5.76 -9.94 16.50
CA MET A 85 5.13 -9.24 17.61
C MET A 85 5.34 -9.98 18.93
N GLU A 86 5.40 -9.24 20.01
CA GLU A 86 5.34 -9.74 21.38
C GLU A 86 3.88 -10.08 21.73
N ILE A 87 3.60 -11.33 22.10
CA ILE A 87 2.24 -11.89 22.23
C ILE A 87 2.02 -12.38 23.67
N PRO A 88 0.85 -12.16 24.29
CA PRO A 88 0.52 -12.74 25.58
C PRO A 88 0.45 -14.27 25.50
N ASP A 89 0.51 -14.93 26.65
CA ASP A 89 0.32 -16.37 26.67
C ASP A 89 -1.10 -16.71 26.18
N ARG A 90 -1.22 -17.83 25.45
CA ARG A 90 -2.50 -18.34 24.94
C ARG A 90 -3.38 -17.34 24.17
N ALA A 91 -2.77 -16.37 23.48
CA ALA A 91 -3.48 -15.27 22.82
C ALA A 91 -4.57 -15.63 21.79
N TRP A 92 -4.63 -16.89 21.34
CA TRP A 92 -5.64 -17.40 20.40
C TRP A 92 -6.46 -18.55 21.00
N GLU A 93 -6.29 -18.86 22.29
CA GLU A 93 -7.16 -19.80 23.00
C GLU A 93 -8.53 -19.12 23.19
N ASN A 94 -9.58 -19.72 22.63
CA ASN A 94 -10.94 -19.15 22.58
C ASN A 94 -11.07 -17.83 21.79
N ASP A 95 -10.05 -17.43 21.04
CA ASP A 95 -10.05 -16.27 20.13
C ASP A 95 -9.35 -16.63 18.81
N PRO A 96 -9.94 -17.54 18.00
CA PRO A 96 -9.32 -18.03 16.77
C PRO A 96 -9.06 -16.92 15.75
N ASP A 97 -9.82 -15.83 15.80
CA ASP A 97 -9.70 -14.68 14.90
C ASP A 97 -8.76 -13.58 15.44
N GLY A 98 -8.29 -13.70 16.68
CA GLY A 98 -7.40 -12.73 17.33
C GLY A 98 -8.02 -11.34 17.50
N ILE A 99 -9.33 -11.29 17.75
CA ILE A 99 -10.11 -10.05 17.90
C ILE A 99 -9.73 -9.33 19.20
N SER A 100 -9.44 -10.06 20.26
CA SER A 100 -9.04 -9.49 21.54
C SER A 100 -7.74 -8.70 21.38
N LEU A 101 -6.72 -9.31 20.77
CA LEU A 101 -5.45 -8.63 20.47
C LEU A 101 -5.67 -7.38 19.60
N ALA A 102 -6.51 -7.49 18.56
CA ALA A 102 -6.88 -6.36 17.73
C ALA A 102 -7.52 -5.24 18.56
N SER A 103 -8.41 -5.56 19.49
CA SER A 103 -9.07 -4.61 20.40
C SER A 103 -8.07 -3.86 21.30
N PHE A 104 -7.07 -4.55 21.86
CA PHE A 104 -6.00 -3.90 22.63
C PHE A 104 -5.25 -2.86 21.78
N ILE A 105 -4.89 -3.19 20.53
CA ILE A 105 -4.24 -2.23 19.63
C ILE A 105 -5.21 -1.09 19.27
N ASN A 106 -6.46 -1.41 18.92
CA ASN A 106 -7.49 -0.44 18.57
C ASN A 106 -7.76 0.58 19.67
N SER A 107 -7.64 0.18 20.96
CA SER A 107 -7.75 1.11 22.10
C SER A 107 -6.68 2.22 22.11
N ASN A 108 -5.61 2.04 21.33
CA ASN A 108 -4.52 3.00 21.16
C ASN A 108 -4.49 3.62 19.74
N LEU A 109 -5.45 3.29 18.87
CA LEU A 109 -5.55 3.81 17.51
C LEU A 109 -6.57 4.95 17.40
N PRO A 110 -6.35 5.93 16.50
CA PRO A 110 -7.36 6.92 16.16
C PRO A 110 -8.58 6.27 15.48
N ASN A 111 -9.72 6.95 15.47
CA ASN A 111 -10.98 6.37 14.97
C ASN A 111 -10.97 6.00 13.48
N ASN A 112 -10.10 6.62 12.71
CA ASN A 112 -9.94 6.42 11.27
C ASN A 112 -9.00 5.25 10.90
N VAL A 113 -8.42 4.53 11.87
CA VAL A 113 -7.59 3.33 11.66
C VAL A 113 -8.08 2.20 12.55
N ARG A 114 -8.22 1.00 11.98
CA ARG A 114 -8.65 -0.20 12.69
C ARG A 114 -7.87 -1.44 12.27
N VAL A 115 -7.50 -2.24 13.26
CA VAL A 115 -7.09 -3.64 13.08
C VAL A 115 -8.32 -4.51 13.26
N PHE A 116 -8.64 -5.34 12.28
CA PHE A 116 -9.80 -6.23 12.33
C PHE A 116 -9.48 -7.57 12.99
N SER A 117 -8.30 -8.11 12.70
CA SER A 117 -7.86 -9.43 13.21
C SER A 117 -6.34 -9.52 13.24
N ILE A 118 -5.84 -10.40 14.12
CA ILE A 118 -4.40 -10.70 14.25
C ILE A 118 -4.21 -12.21 14.34
N LEU A 119 -3.62 -12.80 13.31
CA LEU A 119 -3.44 -14.24 13.22
C LEU A 119 -1.96 -14.64 13.29
N PRO A 120 -1.63 -15.80 13.86
CA PRO A 120 -0.27 -16.32 13.82
C PRO A 120 0.09 -16.71 12.39
N ALA A 121 1.34 -16.47 12.01
CA ALA A 121 1.87 -16.88 10.71
C ALA A 121 3.15 -17.73 10.86
N GLN A 122 3.48 -18.45 9.79
CA GLN A 122 4.73 -19.18 9.71
C GLN A 122 5.93 -18.23 9.70
N ARG A 123 7.10 -18.70 10.13
CA ARG A 123 8.31 -17.87 10.23
C ARG A 123 8.76 -17.29 8.88
N SER A 124 8.50 -18.03 7.80
CA SER A 124 8.85 -17.70 6.41
C SER A 124 7.76 -16.94 5.65
N PHE A 125 6.60 -16.69 6.26
CA PHE A 125 5.47 -16.04 5.59
C PHE A 125 5.85 -14.62 5.14
N ASP A 126 5.82 -14.32 3.85
CA ASP A 126 6.08 -12.99 3.28
C ASP A 126 4.77 -12.40 2.74
N VAL A 127 4.22 -11.42 3.45
CA VAL A 127 2.89 -10.86 3.14
C VAL A 127 2.83 -10.18 1.77
N ARG A 128 3.97 -9.77 1.20
CA ARG A 128 4.02 -9.16 -0.13
C ARG A 128 3.94 -10.23 -1.21
N ARG A 129 4.67 -11.34 -1.04
CA ARG A 129 4.71 -12.45 -2.01
C ARG A 129 3.43 -13.30 -1.97
N GLU A 130 2.86 -13.46 -0.78
CA GLU A 130 1.61 -14.21 -0.56
C GLU A 130 0.37 -13.42 -1.02
N CYS A 131 0.51 -12.13 -1.32
CA CYS A 131 -0.56 -11.30 -1.88
C CYS A 131 -0.68 -11.53 -3.40
N LEU A 132 -1.54 -12.48 -3.79
CA LEU A 132 -1.74 -12.88 -5.20
C LEU A 132 -2.46 -11.82 -6.03
N TYR A 133 -3.53 -11.24 -5.49
CA TYR A 133 -4.36 -10.23 -6.16
C TYR A 133 -4.63 -9.05 -5.23
N ARG A 134 -4.95 -7.91 -5.83
CA ARG A 134 -5.36 -6.70 -5.13
C ARG A 134 -6.56 -6.11 -5.86
N GLU A 135 -7.61 -5.86 -5.10
CA GLU A 135 -8.83 -5.24 -5.61
C GLU A 135 -8.91 -3.80 -5.11
N TYR A 136 -9.26 -2.87 -5.99
CA TYR A 136 -9.42 -1.46 -5.68
C TYR A 136 -10.77 -0.98 -6.17
N PHE A 137 -11.48 -0.28 -5.29
CA PHE A 137 -12.74 0.39 -5.62
C PHE A 137 -12.49 1.89 -5.72
N TYR A 138 -12.86 2.48 -6.85
CA TYR A 138 -12.85 3.93 -7.04
C TYR A 138 -14.27 4.46 -6.97
N LEU A 139 -14.51 5.40 -6.04
CA LEU A 139 -15.74 6.18 -5.99
C LEU A 139 -15.51 7.49 -6.74
N LEU A 140 -16.26 7.70 -7.82
CA LEU A 140 -16.18 8.88 -8.66
C LEU A 140 -17.53 9.61 -8.72
N PRO A 141 -17.56 10.95 -8.78
CA PRO A 141 -18.76 11.68 -9.14
C PRO A 141 -19.25 11.25 -10.53
N ALA A 142 -20.56 11.06 -10.68
CA ALA A 142 -21.17 10.61 -11.95
C ALA A 142 -20.89 11.58 -13.12
N GLU A 143 -20.76 12.87 -12.81
CA GLU A 143 -20.39 13.94 -13.75
C GLU A 143 -19.06 13.67 -14.45
N THR A 144 -18.14 12.93 -13.82
CA THR A 144 -16.83 12.54 -14.39
C THR A 144 -16.98 11.71 -15.66
N ILE A 145 -18.08 10.95 -15.78
CA ILE A 145 -18.41 10.12 -16.94
C ILE A 145 -19.53 10.73 -17.79
N GLY A 146 -19.82 12.02 -17.61
CA GLY A 146 -20.77 12.76 -18.44
C GLY A 146 -22.22 12.77 -17.94
N ILE A 147 -22.54 12.03 -16.87
CA ILE A 147 -23.89 12.01 -16.28
C ILE A 147 -24.12 13.31 -15.52
N LYS A 148 -25.02 14.16 -16.01
CA LYS A 148 -25.32 15.47 -15.46
C LYS A 148 -26.79 15.56 -15.02
N ASP A 149 -27.09 16.62 -14.28
CA ASP A 149 -28.46 16.98 -13.97
C ASP A 149 -29.29 17.15 -15.25
N GLY A 150 -30.44 16.48 -15.29
CA GLY A 150 -31.36 16.52 -16.44
C GLY A 150 -31.17 15.41 -17.47
N CYS A 151 -30.18 14.53 -17.32
CA CYS A 151 -30.07 13.36 -18.19
C CYS A 151 -31.31 12.45 -18.07
N SER A 152 -31.79 11.95 -19.21
CA SER A 152 -32.82 10.92 -19.24
C SER A 152 -32.26 9.57 -18.75
N SER A 153 -33.14 8.63 -18.43
CA SER A 153 -32.71 7.28 -18.05
C SER A 153 -31.95 6.57 -19.17
N GLU A 154 -32.28 6.85 -20.44
CA GLU A 154 -31.58 6.31 -21.58
C GLU A 154 -30.15 6.88 -21.71
N GLU A 155 -29.99 8.19 -21.55
CA GLU A 155 -28.68 8.86 -21.62
C GLU A 155 -27.74 8.39 -20.50
N VAL A 156 -28.26 8.21 -19.28
CA VAL A 156 -27.49 7.63 -18.16
C VAL A 156 -27.00 6.23 -18.51
N GLN A 157 -27.86 5.40 -19.08
CA GLN A 157 -27.51 4.03 -19.45
C GLN A 157 -26.49 3.98 -20.59
N GLU A 158 -26.55 4.91 -21.53
CA GLU A 158 -25.57 5.06 -22.61
C GLU A 158 -24.19 5.41 -22.04
N HIS A 159 -24.09 6.42 -21.17
CA HIS A 159 -22.83 6.81 -20.51
C HIS A 159 -22.23 5.66 -19.69
N LEU A 160 -23.05 4.92 -18.93
CA LEU A 160 -22.58 3.75 -18.19
C LEU A 160 -22.07 2.65 -19.12
N SER A 161 -22.77 2.40 -20.23
CA SER A 161 -22.40 1.36 -21.20
C SER A 161 -21.11 1.71 -21.92
N GLU A 162 -20.95 2.97 -22.34
CA GLU A 162 -19.70 3.49 -22.93
C GLU A 162 -18.53 3.36 -21.95
N PHE A 163 -18.70 3.84 -20.72
CA PHE A 163 -17.66 3.77 -19.70
C PHE A 163 -17.23 2.32 -19.40
N ASN A 164 -18.20 1.41 -19.26
CA ASN A 164 -17.92 -0.02 -19.06
C ASN A 164 -17.21 -0.64 -20.27
N SER A 165 -17.55 -0.23 -21.50
CA SER A 165 -16.86 -0.68 -22.71
C SER A 165 -15.38 -0.24 -22.72
N ILE A 166 -15.11 1.00 -22.32
CA ILE A 166 -13.73 1.52 -22.17
C ILE A 166 -12.96 0.74 -21.10
N LEU A 167 -13.57 0.49 -19.93
CA LEU A 167 -12.92 -0.25 -18.84
C LEU A 167 -12.55 -1.69 -19.23
N LYS A 168 -13.40 -2.37 -20.01
CA LYS A 168 -13.08 -3.71 -20.54
C LYS A 168 -11.81 -3.72 -21.40
N GLY A 169 -11.48 -2.61 -22.04
CA GLY A 169 -10.22 -2.45 -22.78
C GLY A 169 -8.96 -2.56 -21.92
N PHE A 170 -9.06 -2.44 -20.59
CA PHE A 170 -7.94 -2.59 -19.66
C PHE A 170 -7.74 -4.04 -19.18
N GLU A 171 -8.69 -4.95 -19.42
CA GLU A 171 -8.57 -6.34 -18.99
C GLU A 171 -7.51 -7.09 -19.79
N GLY A 172 -6.71 -7.91 -19.10
CA GLY A 172 -5.63 -8.69 -19.71
C GLY A 172 -4.24 -8.06 -19.57
N ASN A 173 -3.31 -8.55 -20.39
CA ASN A 173 -1.89 -8.19 -20.29
C ASN A 173 -1.55 -7.08 -21.29
N HIS A 174 -1.41 -5.84 -20.80
CA HIS A 174 -1.09 -4.68 -21.63
C HIS A 174 0.17 -3.95 -21.13
N PRO A 175 0.91 -3.28 -22.03
CA PRO A 175 2.05 -2.46 -21.63
C PRO A 175 1.60 -1.12 -21.02
N PHE A 176 1.31 -1.10 -19.71
CA PHE A 176 0.83 0.09 -18.97
C PHE A 176 1.90 1.16 -18.66
N HIS A 177 2.97 1.25 -19.44
CA HIS A 177 4.08 2.19 -19.21
C HIS A 177 3.66 3.67 -19.25
N ASN A 178 2.58 4.02 -19.97
CA ASN A 178 2.03 5.37 -20.00
C ASN A 178 1.16 5.70 -18.77
N TYR A 179 0.77 4.70 -17.97
CA TYR A 179 -0.04 4.86 -16.76
C TYR A 179 0.81 4.87 -15.48
N THR A 180 2.11 5.11 -15.63
CA THR A 180 3.05 5.25 -14.51
C THR A 180 4.03 6.40 -14.77
N ALA A 181 4.60 6.94 -13.70
CA ALA A 181 5.55 8.05 -13.81
C ALA A 181 6.78 7.64 -14.63
N ARG A 182 7.05 8.37 -15.72
CA ARG A 182 8.14 8.07 -16.68
C ARG A 182 9.53 7.95 -16.06
N ALA A 183 9.77 8.64 -14.96
CA ALA A 183 11.04 8.60 -14.23
C ALA A 183 11.36 7.20 -13.67
N LYS A 184 10.34 6.37 -13.39
CA LYS A 184 10.52 5.05 -12.76
C LYS A 184 11.12 4.00 -13.71
N TYR A 185 10.85 4.07 -15.00
CA TYR A 185 11.33 3.07 -15.97
C TYR A 185 12.44 3.58 -16.91
N ARG A 186 12.67 4.89 -17.05
CA ARG A 186 13.79 5.40 -17.84
C ARG A 186 15.16 5.18 -17.18
N LYS A 187 15.24 5.18 -15.84
CA LYS A 187 16.48 4.84 -15.13
C LYS A 187 16.99 3.43 -15.49
N VAL A 188 16.08 2.49 -15.70
CA VAL A 188 16.40 1.10 -16.09
C VAL A 188 17.08 1.03 -17.48
N LEU A 189 16.73 1.92 -18.40
CA LEU A 189 17.34 1.97 -19.73
C LEU A 189 18.71 2.66 -19.75
N ALA A 190 18.89 3.71 -18.94
CA ALA A 190 20.16 4.43 -18.84
C ALA A 190 21.27 3.59 -18.19
N GLY A 191 20.93 2.65 -17.29
CA GLY A 191 21.88 1.74 -16.63
C GLY A 191 22.36 0.55 -17.49
N ARG A 192 21.80 0.35 -18.70
CA ARG A 192 22.17 -0.77 -19.61
C ARG A 192 23.12 -0.38 -20.73
N GLN A 193 23.64 0.85 -20.77
CA GLN A 193 24.81 1.15 -21.59
C GLN A 193 26.06 0.56 -20.92
N ARG A 194 26.29 -0.75 -21.15
CA ARG A 194 27.59 -1.38 -20.90
C ARG A 194 28.64 -0.54 -21.63
N ARG A 195 29.52 0.10 -20.87
CA ARG A 195 30.79 0.66 -21.39
C ARG A 195 31.51 -0.46 -22.14
N VAL A 196 31.43 -0.46 -23.46
CA VAL A 196 32.33 -1.24 -24.30
C VAL A 196 33.71 -0.63 -24.08
N LYS A 197 34.55 -1.31 -23.29
CA LYS A 197 35.98 -0.98 -23.18
C LYS A 197 36.63 -1.26 -24.54
N GLY A 198 36.71 -0.23 -25.38
CA GLY A 198 37.60 -0.21 -26.53
C GLY A 198 39.02 0.08 -26.04
N ALA A 199 39.93 -0.85 -26.30
CA ALA A 199 41.36 -0.65 -26.16
C ALA A 199 41.88 0.25 -27.30
N SER A 200 42.66 1.29 -26.99
CA SER A 200 44.04 1.46 -27.47
C SER A 200 44.55 2.91 -27.38
N SER A 201 45.83 3.00 -27.01
CA SER A 201 46.83 4.04 -27.30
C SER A 201 46.97 5.26 -26.38
N THR A 202 48.03 5.15 -25.57
CA THR A 202 48.90 6.14 -24.95
C THR A 202 49.33 7.28 -25.91
N LEU A 203 49.29 8.55 -25.46
CA LEU A 203 50.47 9.43 -25.27
C LEU A 203 50.11 10.93 -25.00
N LYS A 204 50.61 11.39 -23.84
CA LYS A 204 51.35 12.66 -23.55
C LYS A 204 50.65 14.05 -23.55
N SER A 205 50.50 14.54 -22.32
CA SER A 205 50.75 15.90 -21.76
C SER A 205 51.28 17.03 -22.68
N MET A 206 50.63 18.21 -22.69
CA MET A 206 51.03 19.45 -21.95
C MET A 206 50.18 20.69 -22.36
N SER A 207 49.79 21.49 -21.34
CA SER A 207 49.58 22.96 -21.27
C SER A 207 48.55 23.70 -22.16
N SER A 208 47.57 24.39 -21.55
CA SER A 208 47.50 25.87 -21.38
C SER A 208 46.10 26.35 -20.93
N GLU A 209 46.07 27.58 -20.38
CA GLU A 209 45.07 28.20 -19.51
C GLU A 209 43.77 28.74 -20.18
N MET A 210 42.83 29.14 -19.31
CA MET A 210 41.61 29.98 -19.42
C MET A 210 40.33 29.17 -19.13
N GLY A 211 39.43 29.51 -18.20
CA GLY A 211 39.23 30.67 -17.34
C GLY A 211 37.70 30.89 -17.22
N MET A 212 37.14 30.71 -16.00
CA MET A 212 35.80 31.18 -15.51
C MET A 212 34.56 30.73 -16.30
N GLU A 213 33.37 30.43 -15.77
CA GLU A 213 32.73 30.33 -14.46
C GLU A 213 31.39 29.61 -14.75
N GLU A 214 30.91 28.71 -13.89
CA GLU A 214 29.50 28.67 -13.50
C GLU A 214 29.29 27.72 -12.32
N SER A 215 28.86 28.30 -11.20
CA SER A 215 28.50 27.61 -9.97
C SER A 215 27.05 27.14 -10.03
N SER A 216 26.80 25.86 -9.78
CA SER A 216 25.62 25.44 -9.01
C SER A 216 25.93 24.13 -8.29
N SER A 217 26.33 24.28 -7.02
CA SER A 217 26.30 23.21 -6.04
C SER A 217 24.85 22.94 -5.66
N GLU A 218 24.43 21.68 -5.75
CA GLU A 218 23.85 20.96 -4.61
C GLU A 218 23.68 19.48 -4.97
N GLU A 219 24.57 18.67 -4.39
CA GLU A 219 24.45 17.22 -4.31
C GLU A 219 23.29 16.86 -3.39
N ASN A 220 22.41 15.96 -3.84
CA ASN A 220 21.67 15.11 -2.92
C ASN A 220 21.58 13.70 -3.50
N THR A 221 22.35 12.81 -2.88
CA THR A 221 22.37 11.36 -3.07
C THR A 221 21.07 10.74 -2.55
N PRO A 222 20.39 9.87 -3.32
CA PRO A 222 19.44 8.93 -2.75
C PRO A 222 20.13 7.58 -2.53
N SER A 223 20.15 7.14 -1.27
CA SER A 223 20.54 5.81 -0.83
C SER A 223 19.78 4.72 -1.60
N GLU A 224 20.53 3.88 -2.30
CA GLU A 224 20.07 2.71 -3.02
C GLU A 224 19.69 1.58 -2.05
N HIS A 225 18.46 1.07 -2.17
CA HIS A 225 18.11 -0.31 -1.85
C HIS A 225 17.07 -0.74 -2.88
N ASP A 226 17.56 -1.05 -4.08
CA ASP A 226 16.81 -1.78 -5.10
C ASP A 226 16.86 -3.28 -4.73
N GLU A 227 15.69 -3.90 -4.62
CA GLU A 227 15.57 -5.36 -4.65
C GLU A 227 14.80 -5.78 -5.90
N ASP A 228 15.41 -6.76 -6.58
CA ASP A 228 15.16 -7.21 -7.94
C ASP A 228 13.75 -7.76 -8.21
N LEU A 229 13.18 -7.35 -9.35
CA LEU A 229 12.00 -7.96 -9.95
C LEU A 229 12.44 -9.12 -10.86
N ASN A 230 12.35 -10.35 -10.36
CA ASN A 230 12.50 -11.56 -11.16
C ASN A 230 11.11 -12.05 -11.58
N ILE A 231 10.66 -11.68 -12.79
CA ILE A 231 9.41 -12.17 -13.39
C ILE A 231 9.74 -13.38 -14.26
N SER A 232 9.35 -14.56 -13.79
CA SER A 232 9.22 -15.77 -14.59
C SER A 232 7.73 -15.99 -14.87
N SER A 233 7.36 -15.98 -16.14
CA SER A 233 6.01 -16.23 -16.65
C SER A 233 5.74 -17.74 -16.75
N MET A 234 4.67 -18.22 -16.12
CA MET A 234 3.99 -19.43 -16.54
C MET A 234 2.49 -19.18 -16.60
N ILE A 235 1.95 -19.42 -17.80
CA ILE A 235 0.56 -19.34 -18.20
C ILE A 235 -0.07 -20.68 -17.86
N ASP A 236 -1.21 -20.70 -17.15
CA ASP A 236 -2.19 -21.75 -17.36
C ASP A 236 -3.62 -21.26 -17.04
N SER A 237 -4.55 -21.79 -17.81
CA SER A 237 -5.89 -21.28 -18.11
C SER A 237 -6.94 -22.02 -17.31
N GLY A 238 -8.01 -21.35 -16.88
CA GLY A 238 -9.16 -22.00 -16.27
C GLY A 238 -10.36 -21.08 -16.11
N VAL A 239 -11.36 -21.26 -16.97
CA VAL A 239 -12.64 -20.54 -17.05
C VAL A 239 -13.65 -21.12 -16.06
N CYS A 240 -14.44 -20.29 -15.38
CA CYS A 240 -15.74 -20.67 -14.80
C CYS A 240 -16.72 -19.46 -14.85
N GLU A 241 -17.90 -19.65 -15.45
CA GLU A 241 -18.98 -18.68 -15.64
C GLU A 241 -20.02 -18.69 -14.49
N ASP A 242 -20.71 -17.54 -14.34
CA ASP A 242 -22.13 -17.32 -13.95
C ASP A 242 -22.63 -17.76 -12.54
N SER A 243 -23.58 -17.08 -11.84
CA SER A 243 -24.54 -16.00 -12.14
C SER A 243 -25.29 -15.58 -10.85
N CYS A 244 -26.12 -14.52 -10.97
CA CYS A 244 -27.30 -14.12 -10.15
C CYS A 244 -27.06 -13.26 -8.89
N MET A 245 -27.91 -12.29 -8.49
CA MET A 245 -29.08 -11.59 -9.04
C MET A 245 -29.40 -10.40 -8.07
N ASN A 246 -30.21 -9.47 -8.55
CA ASN A 246 -30.64 -8.19 -7.96
C ASN A 246 -31.22 -8.20 -6.53
N ASP A 247 -31.16 -7.05 -5.83
CA ASP A 247 -32.37 -6.33 -5.37
C ASP A 247 -32.07 -4.91 -4.84
N ILE A 248 -32.89 -3.94 -5.28
CA ILE A 248 -32.86 -2.51 -4.94
C ILE A 248 -34.12 -2.16 -4.13
N ALA A 249 -34.00 -1.40 -3.04
CA ALA A 249 -35.11 -0.58 -2.53
C ALA A 249 -34.68 0.69 -1.73
N LYS A 250 -34.98 1.85 -2.34
CA LYS A 250 -35.57 3.11 -1.82
C LYS A 250 -34.98 3.89 -0.61
N GLY A 251 -34.26 4.97 -0.93
CA GLY A 251 -34.60 6.40 -0.70
C GLY A 251 -34.90 6.99 0.70
N SER A 252 -34.06 7.93 1.15
CA SER A 252 -34.48 9.27 1.66
C SER A 252 -33.27 10.23 1.73
N GLU A 253 -33.42 11.44 1.19
CA GLU A 253 -32.41 12.51 1.22
C GLU A 253 -32.07 12.96 2.65
N ASN A 254 -30.79 12.83 3.00
CA ASN A 254 -30.16 13.59 4.07
C ASN A 254 -28.69 13.73 3.67
N ARG A 255 -28.11 14.94 3.78
CA ARG A 255 -26.70 15.21 3.46
C ARG A 255 -25.80 14.15 4.10
N VAL A 256 -25.34 13.20 3.29
CA VAL A 256 -24.57 12.04 3.76
C VAL A 256 -23.15 12.51 4.05
N GLN A 257 -22.87 12.81 5.31
CA GLN A 257 -21.51 12.72 5.80
C GLN A 257 -21.11 11.25 5.65
N ILE A 258 -20.20 10.95 4.72
CA ILE A 258 -19.75 9.58 4.46
C ILE A 258 -19.02 9.09 5.72
N GLN A 259 -19.75 8.38 6.57
CA GLN A 259 -19.19 7.67 7.71
C GLN A 259 -18.92 6.24 7.26
N ALA A 260 -17.65 5.83 7.34
CA ALA A 260 -17.26 4.45 7.11
C ALA A 260 -17.92 3.55 8.17
N ARG A 261 -19.06 2.95 7.82
CA ARG A 261 -19.96 2.22 8.73
C ARG A 261 -19.28 1.04 9.45
N TRP A 262 -18.17 0.52 8.94
CA TRP A 262 -17.35 -0.52 9.55
C TRP A 262 -16.40 -0.03 10.67
N LEU A 263 -16.36 1.26 10.98
CA LEU A 263 -15.56 1.83 12.08
C LEU A 263 -16.28 1.82 13.44
N TYR A 264 -17.59 1.53 13.45
CA TYR A 264 -18.42 1.53 14.65
C TYR A 264 -19.18 0.21 14.73
N PRO A 265 -19.04 -0.59 15.81
CA PRO A 265 -19.92 -1.73 16.04
C PRO A 265 -21.36 -1.24 16.26
N ILE A 266 -22.33 -2.00 15.74
CA ILE A 266 -23.77 -1.80 15.98
C ILE A 266 -24.08 -2.04 17.47
#